data_AF-A0A1M7RDX6-F1
#
_entry.id   AF-A0A1M7RDX6-F1
#
_cell.length_a   1.000
_cell.length_b   1.000
_cell.length_c   1.000
_cell.angle_alpha   90.00
_cell.angle_beta   90.00
_cell.angle_gamma   90.00
#
_symmetry.space_group_name_H-M   'P 1'
#
loop_
_entity.id
_entity.type
_entity.pdbx_description
1 polymer ?
#
loop_
_entity_poly.entity_id
_entity_poly.type
_entity_poly.pdbx_seq_one_letter_code
_entity_poly.pdbx_strand_id
1 'polypeptide(L)' 'MTRKTVDGWQGLFCFVGVTLGVIPLAQYAFGIRRGGLLRFVLGQDPGAALWIVPLTILGLAITGVLLFERLKPRA' A
#
# COMPACT_ATOMS: atom_id res chain seq x y z
N MET A 1 1.68 18.54 -17.97
CA MET A 1 0.48 18.03 -17.27
C MET A 1 -0.15 19.17 -16.50
N THR A 2 -1.47 19.34 -16.58
CA THR A 2 -2.23 20.33 -15.81
C THR A 2 -2.21 19.96 -14.32
N ARG A 3 -2.12 20.94 -13.41
CA ARG A 3 -2.12 20.69 -11.93
C ARG A 3 -3.25 19.75 -11.49
N LYS A 4 -4.45 19.94 -12.06
CA LYS A 4 -5.63 19.10 -11.81
C LYS A 4 -5.41 17.62 -12.16
N THR A 5 -4.65 17.32 -13.20
CA THR A 5 -4.33 15.95 -13.62
C THR A 5 -3.39 15.28 -12.62
N VAL A 6 -2.38 16.01 -12.12
CA VAL A 6 -1.44 15.50 -11.10
C VAL A 6 -2.15 15.21 -9.78
N ASP A 7 -3.02 16.12 -9.32
CA ASP A 7 -3.80 15.93 -8.10
C ASP A 7 -4.75 14.72 -8.21
N GLY A 8 -5.37 14.52 -9.37
CA GLY A 8 -6.21 13.35 -9.64
C GLY A 8 -5.44 12.02 -9.59
N TRP A 9 -4.24 11.97 -10.18
CA TRP A 9 -3.39 10.78 -10.11
C TRP A 9 -2.91 10.50 -8.69
N GLN A 10 -2.46 11.52 -7.94
CA GLN A 10 -2.07 11.35 -6.53
C GLN A 10 -3.23 10.81 -5.68
N GLY A 11 -4.44 11.32 -5.88
CA GLY A 11 -5.65 10.82 -5.22
C GLY A 11 -5.92 9.34 -5.54
N LEU A 12 -5.78 8.95 -6.82
CA LEU A 12 -5.96 7.56 -7.25
C LEU A 12 -4.89 6.63 -6.63
N PHE A 13 -3.61 7.02 -6.65
CA PHE A 13 -2.54 6.24 -6.03
C PHE A 13 -2.74 6.09 -4.51
N CYS A 14 -3.19 7.15 -3.84
CA CYS A 14 -3.57 7.08 -2.42
C CYS A 14 -4.74 6.11 -2.21
N PHE A 15 -5.80 6.22 -3.01
CA PHE A 15 -6.96 5.33 -2.88
C PHE A 15 -6.59 3.87 -3.10
N VAL A 16 -5.84 3.57 -4.17
CA VAL A 16 -5.39 2.21 -4.50
C VAL A 16 -4.42 1.68 -3.44
N GLY A 17 -3.44 2.48 -3.01
CA GLY A 17 -2.46 2.10 -2.00
C GLY A 17 -3.10 1.83 -0.63
N VAL A 18 -4.07 2.64 -0.21
CA VAL A 18 -4.81 2.40 1.04
C VAL A 18 -5.69 1.16 0.92
N THR A 19 -6.46 1.04 -0.16
CA THR A 19 -7.47 -0.01 -0.28
C THR A 19 -6.86 -1.39 -0.53
N LEU A 20 -5.82 -1.47 -1.36
CA LEU A 20 -5.17 -2.74 -1.76
C LEU A 20 -3.86 -3.02 -1.02
N GLY A 21 -3.28 -2.03 -0.34
CA GLY A 21 -2.10 -2.19 0.51
C GLY A 21 -2.48 -2.17 1.99
N VAL A 22 -2.89 -1.00 2.50
CA VAL A 22 -3.09 -0.78 3.95
C VAL A 22 -4.19 -1.65 4.54
N ILE A 23 -5.37 -1.72 3.92
CA ILE A 23 -6.50 -2.52 4.44
C ILE A 23 -6.15 -4.01 4.55
N PRO A 24 -5.67 -4.70 3.51
CA PRO A 24 -5.28 -6.10 3.63
C PRO A 24 -4.10 -6.32 4.59
N LEU A 25 -3.13 -5.40 4.67
CA LEU A 25 -2.07 -5.45 5.69
C LEU A 25 -2.61 -5.33 7.11
N ALA A 26 -3.57 -4.42 7.35
CA ALA A 26 -4.24 -4.30 8.63
C ALA A 26 -5.05 -5.56 8.96
N GLN A 27 -5.78 -6.12 8.00
CA GLN A 27 -6.52 -7.38 8.20
C GLN A 27 -5.59 -8.56 8.50
N TYR A 28 -4.39 -8.60 7.89
CA TYR A 28 -3.35 -9.57 8.20
C TYR A 28 -2.78 -9.35 9.60
N ALA A 29 -2.41 -8.12 9.95
CA ALA A 29 -1.85 -7.75 11.24
C ALA A 29 -2.82 -8.05 12.41
N PHE A 30 -4.09 -7.70 12.27
CA PHE A 30 -5.13 -7.95 13.27
C PHE A 30 -5.70 -9.37 13.22
N GLY A 31 -5.20 -10.23 12.32
CA GLY A 31 -5.46 -11.67 12.35
C GLY A 31 -6.91 -12.08 12.06
N ILE A 32 -7.73 -11.20 11.47
CA ILE A 32 -9.19 -11.36 11.30
C ILE A 32 -9.59 -12.66 10.58
N ARG A 33 -8.67 -13.29 9.82
CA ARG A 33 -8.93 -14.57 9.16
C ARG A 33 -8.10 -15.75 9.65
N ARG A 34 -6.84 -15.60 10.08
CA ARG A 34 -5.91 -16.74 10.33
C ARG A 34 -4.73 -16.44 11.27
N GLY A 35 -4.84 -15.53 12.25
CA GLY A 35 -3.79 -15.32 13.27
C GLY A 35 -2.45 -14.76 12.74
N GLY A 36 -2.51 -13.73 11.88
CA GLY A 36 -1.39 -13.26 11.05
C GLY A 36 -0.08 -12.90 11.78
N LEU A 37 -0.04 -11.81 12.57
CA LEU A 37 1.22 -11.35 13.19
C LEU A 37 1.84 -12.38 14.15
N LEU A 38 1.01 -13.07 14.93
CA LEU A 38 1.45 -14.13 15.83
C LEU A 38 2.00 -15.34 15.07
N ARG A 39 1.39 -15.75 13.95
CA ARG A 39 1.91 -16.86 13.13
C ARG A 39 3.16 -16.49 12.34
N PHE A 40 3.32 -15.23 11.95
CA PHE A 40 4.56 -14.71 11.36
C PHE A 40 5.72 -14.79 12.34
N VAL A 41 5.51 -14.31 13.57
CA VAL A 41 6.52 -14.42 14.64
C VAL A 41 6.80 -15.88 15.00
N LEU A 42 5.79 -16.76 14.94
CA LEU A 42 5.91 -18.19 15.25
C LEU A 42 6.37 -19.06 14.07
N GLY A 43 6.63 -18.47 12.88
CA GLY A 43 7.11 -19.18 11.69
C GLY A 43 6.13 -20.19 11.07
N GLN A 44 4.84 -20.14 11.42
CA GLN A 44 3.80 -21.08 10.97
C GLN A 44 2.97 -20.55 9.78
N ASP A 45 3.54 -19.63 8.99
CA ASP A 45 2.79 -18.93 7.96
C ASP A 45 2.55 -19.77 6.69
N PRO A 46 1.29 -19.97 6.27
CA PRO A 46 0.96 -20.74 5.07
C PRO A 46 1.18 -19.99 3.74
N GLY A 47 1.96 -18.91 3.69
CA GLY A 47 2.35 -18.31 2.41
C GLY A 47 2.77 -16.85 2.50
N ALA A 48 4.04 -16.60 2.16
CA ALA A 48 4.63 -15.26 2.13
C ALA A 48 3.89 -14.27 1.20
N ALA A 49 3.12 -14.78 0.23
CA ALA A 49 2.32 -13.96 -0.68
C ALA A 49 1.27 -13.09 0.04
N LEU A 50 0.76 -13.51 1.20
CA LEU A 50 -0.29 -12.78 1.93
C LEU A 50 0.14 -11.40 2.45
N TRP A 51 1.43 -11.23 2.74
CA TRP A 51 1.97 -9.96 3.22
C TRP A 51 2.85 -9.27 2.18
N ILE A 52 3.55 -10.01 1.30
CA ILE A 52 4.43 -9.45 0.25
C ILE A 52 3.63 -8.66 -0.80
N VAL A 53 2.48 -9.18 -1.24
CA VAL A 53 1.65 -8.54 -2.27
C VAL A 53 1.12 -7.18 -1.81
N PRO A 54 0.46 -7.06 -0.64
CA PRO A 54 0.01 -5.75 -0.18
C PRO A 54 1.18 -4.80 0.14
N LEU A 55 2.35 -5.31 0.58
CA LEU A 55 3.54 -4.48 0.80
C LEU A 55 4.09 -3.89 -0.51
N THR A 56 4.16 -4.69 -1.57
CA THR A 56 4.63 -4.23 -2.88
C THR A 56 3.66 -3.23 -3.50
N ILE A 57 2.35 -3.45 -3.38
CA ILE A 57 1.33 -2.48 -3.80
C ILE A 57 1.46 -1.17 -3.04
N LEU A 58 1.66 -1.22 -1.73
CA LEU A 58 1.87 -0.03 -0.89
C LEU A 58 3.13 0.72 -1.31
N GLY A 59 4.25 0.01 -1.50
CA GLY A 59 5.51 0.59 -1.94
C GLY A 59 5.41 1.28 -3.30
N LEU A 60 4.72 0.66 -4.26
CA LEU A 60 4.45 1.25 -5.58
C LEU A 60 3.56 2.49 -5.49
N ALA A 61 2.52 2.46 -4.66
CA ALA A 61 1.64 3.59 -4.45
C ALA A 61 2.38 4.79 -3.83
N ILE A 62 3.19 4.56 -2.79
CA ILE A 62 4.02 5.60 -2.17
C ILE A 62 5.01 6.18 -3.19
N THR A 63 5.72 5.31 -3.92
CA THR A 63 6.70 5.73 -4.93
C THR A 63 6.03 6.58 -6.02
N GLY A 64 4.84 6.18 -6.47
CA GLY A 64 4.05 6.94 -7.44
C GLY A 64 3.70 8.33 -6.93
N VAL A 65 3.16 8.45 -5.72
CA VAL A 65 2.82 9.75 -5.11
C VAL A 65 4.06 10.64 -4.97
N LEU A 66 5.17 10.10 -4.49
CA LEU A 66 6.43 10.81 -4.28
C LEU A 66 7.02 11.31 -5.61
N LEU A 67 6.89 10.52 -6.68
CA LEU A 67 7.30 10.93 -8.03
C LEU A 67 6.46 12.11 -8.53
N PHE A 68 5.13 12.03 -8.35
CA PHE A 68 4.23 13.13 -8.72
C PHE A 68 4.44 14.39 -7.88
N GLU A 69 4.82 14.23 -6.60
CA GLU A 69 5.15 15.36 -5.72
C GLU A 69 6.43 16.06 -6.17
N ARG A 70 7.46 15.31 -6.61
CA ARG A 70 8.67 15.89 -7.21
C ARG A 70 8.43 16.57 -8.55
N LEU A 71 7.49 16.06 -9.33
CA LEU A 71 7.09 16.64 -10.62
C LEU A 71 6.16 17.85 -10.46
N LYS A 72 5.61 18.10 -9.27
CA LYS A 72 4.78 19.27 -8.99
C LYS A 72 5.70 20.48 -8.86
N PRO A 73 5.63 21.49 -9.77
CA PRO A 73 6.43 22.69 -9.63
C PRO A 73 6.04 23.38 -8.32
N ARG A 74 7.00 23.48 -7.39
CA ARG A 74 6.87 24.22 -6.14
C ARG A 74 6.43 25.64 -6.52
N ALA A 75 5.26 26.02 -6.02
CA ALA A 75 4.73 27.38 -6.16
C ALA A 75 5.59 28.33 -5.34
#